data_AF-A0A7H8KSQ9-F1
#
_entry.id   AF-A0A7H8KSQ9-F1
#
_cell.length_a   1.000
_cell.length_b   1.000
_cell.length_c   1.000
_cell.angle_alpha   90.00
_cell.angle_beta   90.00
_cell.angle_gamma   90.00
#
_symmetry.space_group_name_H-M   'P 1'
#
loop_
_entity.id
_entity.type
_entity.pdbx_description
1 polymer ?
#
loop_
_entity_poly.entity_id
_entity_poly.type
_entity_poly.pdbx_seq_one_letter_code
_entity_poly.pdbx_strand_id
1 'polypeptide(L)'
;MADAPGGSRPESRPQELVDALHELHRAAGRLSPRKLSTLIREREDALSAASHETVRSALNGKRMPRWETLHDLVRVLASLCSPPRDEEAESGRFLLLWRAAREGEKGGRKSFQELANSGWGGEDGKWTPEMVMGILVNPFSAIQIAPGLAVPHEPIISEDTWIRAMEKLIEEDGAEHALRVLLHTLKGDYIGAVEGSPYGYQNMDREAADAFAAFRYGCREVRRRLRTEPNLLAESIRAMRADGTMDRDDRAEMLENESDLSLMREVMTVTPDTWDEVSEDAHHMVFGYLIKQIGPPGPPGLPDAERFPILWRVPEPGTD
;
A
#
# COMPACT_ATOMS: atom_id res chain seq x y z
N MET A 1 -33.33 -8.38 -34.67
CA MET A 1 -31.87 -8.51 -34.86
C MET A 1 -31.22 -7.37 -34.09
N ALA A 2 -30.43 -7.56 -33.04
CA ALA A 2 -29.75 -8.77 -32.60
C ALA A 2 -29.86 -8.91 -31.07
N ASP A 3 -30.13 -10.14 -30.67
CA ASP A 3 -30.05 -10.70 -29.33
C ASP A 3 -28.57 -10.74 -28.92
N ALA A 4 -28.23 -10.20 -27.75
CA ALA A 4 -26.89 -10.34 -27.19
C ALA A 4 -26.84 -11.64 -26.36
N PRO A 5 -25.80 -12.49 -26.53
CA PRO A 5 -25.81 -13.84 -26.00
C PRO A 5 -25.63 -13.87 -24.49
N GLY A 6 -26.29 -14.85 -23.87
CA GLY A 6 -26.48 -15.00 -22.42
C GLY A 6 -25.22 -14.83 -21.58
N GLY A 7 -25.24 -13.80 -20.74
CA GLY A 7 -24.48 -13.83 -19.50
C GLY A 7 -25.03 -14.94 -18.62
N SER A 8 -24.23 -16.00 -18.43
CA SER A 8 -24.47 -17.04 -17.45
C SER A 8 -24.76 -16.38 -16.10
N ARG A 9 -26.01 -16.48 -15.66
CA ARG A 9 -26.45 -16.13 -14.31
C ARG A 9 -25.52 -16.86 -13.34
N PRO A 10 -24.91 -16.20 -12.33
CA PRO A 10 -24.11 -16.92 -11.35
C PRO A 10 -24.99 -18.03 -10.77
N GLU A 11 -24.60 -19.27 -10.99
CA GLU A 11 -25.30 -20.43 -10.42
C GLU A 11 -25.40 -20.16 -8.90
N SER A 12 -26.58 -20.38 -8.32
CA SER A 12 -26.74 -20.10 -6.89
C SER A 12 -25.71 -20.92 -6.13
N ARG A 13 -24.88 -20.33 -5.24
CA ARG A 13 -23.81 -21.03 -4.49
C ARG A 13 -24.16 -22.43 -3.92
N PRO A 14 -25.40 -22.68 -3.44
CA PRO A 14 -25.81 -24.05 -3.08
C PRO A 14 -25.73 -25.06 -4.23
N GLN A 15 -25.99 -24.62 -5.47
CA GLN A 15 -25.87 -25.39 -6.71
C GLN A 15 -24.42 -25.75 -7.00
N GLU A 16 -23.47 -24.82 -6.85
CA GLU A 16 -22.04 -25.09 -7.04
C GLU A 16 -21.53 -26.19 -6.09
N LEU A 17 -21.97 -26.17 -4.82
CA LEU A 17 -21.67 -27.22 -3.85
C LEU A 17 -22.24 -28.58 -4.29
N VAL A 18 -23.48 -28.60 -4.76
CA VAL A 18 -24.17 -29.82 -5.20
C VAL A 18 -23.52 -30.38 -6.46
N ASP A 19 -23.13 -29.53 -7.40
CA ASP A 19 -22.49 -29.95 -8.65
C ASP A 19 -21.07 -30.48 -8.42
N ALA A 20 -20.31 -29.83 -7.54
CA ALA A 20 -19.03 -30.36 -7.07
C ALA A 20 -19.20 -31.74 -6.41
N LEU A 21 -20.23 -31.91 -5.57
CA LEU A 21 -20.51 -33.18 -4.90
C LEU A 21 -20.92 -34.28 -5.90
N HIS A 22 -21.71 -33.93 -6.91
CA HIS A 22 -22.08 -34.83 -8.00
C HIS A 22 -20.88 -35.22 -8.88
N GLU A 23 -19.95 -34.31 -9.11
CA GLU A 23 -18.69 -34.58 -9.82
C GLU A 23 -17.87 -35.60 -9.04
N LEU A 24 -17.61 -35.34 -7.76
CA LEU A 24 -16.83 -36.25 -6.92
C LEU A 24 -17.51 -37.62 -6.78
N HIS A 25 -18.84 -37.63 -6.61
CA HIS A 25 -19.62 -38.87 -6.57
C HIS A 25 -19.52 -39.68 -7.87
N ARG A 26 -19.48 -38.98 -9.02
CA ARG A 26 -19.29 -39.61 -10.33
C ARG A 26 -17.89 -40.17 -10.48
N ALA A 27 -16.87 -39.43 -10.06
CA ALA A 27 -15.47 -39.86 -10.09
C ALA A 27 -15.22 -41.10 -9.20
N ALA A 28 -15.97 -41.22 -8.10
CA ALA A 28 -15.95 -42.37 -7.19
C ALA A 28 -16.85 -43.56 -7.65
N GLY A 29 -17.42 -43.51 -8.86
CA GLY A 29 -18.21 -44.62 -9.42
C GLY A 29 -19.68 -44.68 -8.98
N ARG A 30 -20.27 -43.56 -8.53
CA ARG A 30 -21.71 -43.40 -8.21
C ARG A 30 -22.28 -44.42 -7.22
N LEU A 31 -21.59 -44.58 -6.09
CA LEU A 31 -22.01 -45.49 -5.02
C LEU A 31 -23.41 -45.16 -4.47
N SER A 32 -24.17 -46.18 -4.06
CA SER A 32 -25.49 -45.95 -3.47
C SER A 32 -25.39 -45.24 -2.11
N PRO A 33 -26.39 -44.42 -1.72
CA PRO A 33 -26.38 -43.73 -0.42
C PRO A 33 -26.26 -44.67 0.78
N ARG A 34 -26.79 -45.90 0.68
CA ARG A 34 -26.64 -46.93 1.71
C ARG A 34 -25.20 -47.40 1.84
N LYS A 35 -24.54 -47.67 0.71
CA LYS A 35 -23.14 -48.10 0.70
C LYS A 35 -22.23 -46.99 1.24
N LEU A 36 -22.47 -45.73 0.87
CA LEU A 36 -21.74 -44.58 1.40
C LEU A 36 -21.92 -44.42 2.91
N SER A 37 -23.16 -44.54 3.42
CA SER A 37 -23.44 -44.47 4.87
C SER A 37 -22.74 -45.59 5.65
N THR A 38 -22.65 -46.80 5.09
CA THR A 38 -21.86 -47.90 5.68
C THR A 38 -20.37 -47.56 5.72
N LEU A 39 -19.80 -47.12 4.60
CA LEU A 39 -18.38 -46.78 4.51
C LEU A 39 -17.99 -45.63 5.44
N ILE A 40 -18.85 -44.62 5.61
CA ILE A 40 -18.64 -43.53 6.58
C ILE A 40 -18.57 -44.10 8.01
N ARG A 41 -19.45 -45.04 8.37
CA ARG A 41 -19.48 -45.64 9.72
C ARG A 41 -18.31 -46.58 10.00
N GLU A 42 -17.72 -47.16 8.95
CA GLU A 42 -16.56 -48.05 9.06
C GLU A 42 -15.24 -47.28 9.27
N ARG A 43 -15.23 -45.96 9.07
CA ARG A 43 -14.06 -45.11 9.33
C ARG A 43 -13.92 -44.81 10.81
N GLU A 44 -12.72 -45.00 11.35
CA GLU A 44 -12.38 -44.66 12.74
C GLU A 44 -12.36 -43.15 13.00
N ASP A 45 -12.12 -42.35 11.96
CA ASP A 45 -11.98 -40.89 12.02
C ASP A 45 -13.25 -40.13 11.57
N ALA A 46 -14.39 -40.81 11.49
CA ALA A 46 -15.66 -40.20 11.09
C ALA A 46 -16.17 -39.19 12.12
N LEU A 47 -16.53 -37.99 11.65
CA LEU A 47 -17.08 -36.92 12.49
C LEU A 47 -18.59 -37.05 12.69
N SER A 48 -19.27 -37.88 11.90
CA SER A 48 -20.73 -38.01 11.91
C SER A 48 -21.22 -39.45 11.72
N ALA A 49 -22.36 -39.76 12.33
CA ALA A 49 -23.09 -41.01 12.12
C ALA A 49 -24.16 -40.88 11.03
N ALA A 50 -23.79 -40.30 9.87
CA ALA A 50 -24.74 -39.96 8.81
C ALA A 50 -25.57 -41.17 8.33
N SER A 51 -26.89 -41.03 8.35
CA SER A 51 -27.80 -42.06 7.83
C SER A 51 -27.83 -42.06 6.30
N HIS A 52 -28.25 -43.17 5.69
CA HIS A 52 -28.41 -43.23 4.23
C HIS A 52 -29.40 -42.19 3.68
N GLU A 53 -30.40 -41.78 4.44
CA GLU A 53 -31.33 -40.71 4.04
C GLU A 53 -30.67 -39.33 4.13
N THR A 54 -29.81 -39.12 5.14
CA THR A 54 -28.99 -37.91 5.24
C THR A 54 -28.03 -37.78 4.06
N VAL A 55 -27.32 -38.87 3.73
CA VAL A 55 -26.43 -38.93 2.55
C VAL A 55 -27.20 -38.68 1.26
N ARG A 56 -28.39 -39.30 1.12
CA ARG A 56 -29.25 -39.08 -0.04
C ARG A 56 -29.72 -37.63 -0.13
N SER A 57 -30.10 -37.01 0.98
CA SER A 57 -30.54 -35.62 1.01
C SER A 57 -29.42 -34.66 0.62
N ALA A 58 -28.20 -34.90 1.10
CA ALA A 58 -27.00 -34.14 0.78
C ALA A 58 -26.64 -34.24 -0.71
N LEU A 59 -26.57 -35.46 -1.26
CA LEU A 59 -26.27 -35.69 -2.68
C LEU A 59 -27.27 -34.99 -3.60
N ASN A 60 -28.56 -35.03 -3.27
CA ASN A 60 -29.59 -34.40 -4.11
C ASN A 60 -29.74 -32.88 -3.88
N GLY A 61 -28.93 -32.27 -3.01
CA GLY A 61 -29.03 -30.84 -2.70
C GLY A 61 -30.36 -30.42 -2.05
N LYS A 62 -31.15 -31.35 -1.49
CA LYS A 62 -32.48 -31.04 -0.95
C LYS A 62 -32.42 -30.21 0.34
N ARG A 63 -31.37 -30.43 1.13
CA ARG A 63 -31.11 -29.71 2.37
C ARG A 63 -29.61 -29.52 2.51
N MET A 64 -29.20 -28.34 2.98
CA MET A 64 -27.81 -28.07 3.32
C MET A 64 -27.33 -29.07 4.39
N PRO A 65 -26.32 -29.92 4.11
CA PRO A 65 -25.77 -30.81 5.11
C PRO A 65 -25.00 -30.03 6.18
N ARG A 66 -24.82 -30.64 7.35
CA ARG A 66 -23.83 -30.13 8.32
C ARG A 66 -22.42 -30.42 7.80
N TRP A 67 -21.45 -29.64 8.26
CA TRP A 67 -20.07 -29.77 7.82
C TRP A 67 -19.53 -31.18 8.09
N GLU A 68 -19.80 -31.76 9.26
CA GLU A 68 -19.29 -33.07 9.67
C GLU A 68 -19.77 -34.17 8.70
N THR A 69 -21.04 -34.11 8.29
CA THR A 69 -21.61 -35.04 7.31
C THR A 69 -21.02 -34.87 5.92
N LEU A 70 -20.78 -33.62 5.50
CA LEU A 70 -20.20 -33.35 4.20
C LEU A 70 -18.73 -33.76 4.16
N HIS A 71 -17.96 -33.46 5.20
CA HIS A 71 -16.57 -33.85 5.38
C HIS A 71 -16.39 -35.36 5.24
N ASP A 72 -17.13 -36.16 6.03
CA ASP A 72 -16.99 -37.62 5.97
C ASP A 72 -17.36 -38.18 4.59
N LEU A 73 -18.39 -37.62 3.97
CA LEU A 73 -18.82 -37.98 2.63
C LEU A 73 -17.74 -37.69 1.58
N VAL A 74 -17.13 -36.50 1.64
CA VAL A 74 -16.07 -36.07 0.71
C VAL A 74 -14.83 -36.96 0.85
N ARG A 75 -14.39 -37.26 2.09
CA ARG A 75 -13.22 -38.13 2.31
C ARG A 75 -13.44 -39.55 1.81
N VAL A 76 -14.62 -40.12 2.04
CA VAL A 76 -14.98 -41.44 1.49
C VAL A 76 -15.02 -41.41 -0.05
N LEU A 77 -15.56 -40.36 -0.66
CA LEU A 77 -15.62 -40.28 -2.12
C LEU A 77 -14.22 -40.03 -2.73
N ALA A 78 -13.39 -39.20 -2.12
CA ALA A 78 -12.04 -38.87 -2.59
C ALA A 78 -11.13 -40.11 -2.60
N SER A 79 -11.14 -40.93 -1.54
CA SER A 79 -10.38 -42.18 -1.47
C SER A 79 -10.84 -43.24 -2.48
N LEU A 80 -12.10 -43.18 -2.92
CA LEU A 80 -12.68 -44.12 -3.88
C LEU A 80 -12.58 -43.65 -5.33
N CYS A 81 -12.05 -42.45 -5.58
CA CYS A 81 -11.76 -41.98 -6.93
C CYS A 81 -10.68 -42.85 -7.60
N SER A 82 -10.65 -42.86 -8.93
CA SER A 82 -9.60 -43.51 -9.71
C SER A 82 -8.97 -42.52 -10.69
N PRO A 83 -7.71 -42.07 -10.47
CA PRO A 83 -6.88 -42.34 -9.28
C PRO A 83 -7.47 -41.73 -8.00
N PRO A 84 -7.10 -42.25 -6.80
CA PRO A 84 -7.51 -41.66 -5.54
C PRO A 84 -7.11 -40.18 -5.48
N ARG A 85 -8.04 -39.34 -5.05
CA ARG A 85 -7.77 -37.92 -4.80
C ARG A 85 -7.33 -37.74 -3.36
N ASP A 86 -6.51 -36.72 -3.12
CA ASP A 86 -6.11 -36.33 -1.77
C ASP A 86 -7.35 -35.92 -0.96
N GLU A 87 -7.61 -36.67 0.12
CA GLU A 87 -8.76 -36.47 0.99
C GLU A 87 -8.75 -35.09 1.66
N GLU A 88 -7.56 -34.59 2.04
CA GLU A 88 -7.41 -33.33 2.76
C GLU A 88 -7.63 -32.16 1.81
N ALA A 89 -7.05 -32.22 0.61
CA ALA A 89 -7.24 -31.22 -0.43
C ALA A 89 -8.71 -31.11 -0.88
N GLU A 90 -9.40 -32.24 -1.07
CA GLU A 90 -10.83 -32.25 -1.41
C GLU A 90 -11.69 -31.74 -0.24
N SER A 91 -11.37 -32.11 1.00
CA SER A 91 -12.08 -31.60 2.18
C SER A 91 -11.95 -30.08 2.29
N GLY A 92 -10.74 -29.53 2.13
CA GLY A 92 -10.50 -28.09 2.11
C GLY A 92 -11.30 -27.37 1.01
N ARG A 93 -11.35 -27.96 -0.20
CA ARG A 93 -12.15 -27.43 -1.31
C ARG A 93 -13.66 -27.39 -0.99
N PHE A 94 -14.20 -28.47 -0.43
CA PHE A 94 -15.62 -28.55 -0.08
C PHE A 94 -16.00 -27.68 1.13
N LEU A 95 -15.07 -27.44 2.05
CA LEU A 95 -15.27 -26.53 3.17
C LEU A 95 -15.59 -25.11 2.69
N LEU A 96 -14.82 -24.62 1.70
CA LEU A 96 -15.06 -23.30 1.09
C LEU A 96 -16.42 -23.24 0.39
N LEU A 97 -16.79 -24.26 -0.39
CA LEU A 97 -18.10 -24.33 -1.05
C LEU A 97 -19.26 -24.37 -0.05
N TRP A 98 -19.10 -25.13 1.04
CA TRP A 98 -20.10 -25.24 2.09
C TRP A 98 -20.31 -23.93 2.84
N ARG A 99 -19.20 -23.27 3.24
CA ARG A 99 -19.26 -21.94 3.87
C ARG A 99 -19.84 -20.91 2.89
N ALA A 100 -19.44 -20.92 1.62
CA ALA A 100 -19.99 -20.04 0.59
C ALA A 100 -21.51 -20.19 0.42
N ALA A 101 -22.00 -21.43 0.45
CA ALA A 101 -23.42 -21.71 0.33
C ALA A 101 -24.22 -21.33 1.59
N ARG A 102 -23.58 -21.28 2.77
CA ARG A 102 -24.22 -20.96 4.05
C ARG A 102 -24.13 -19.47 4.42
N GLU A 103 -23.00 -18.84 4.14
CA GLU A 103 -22.62 -17.51 4.62
C GLU A 103 -22.47 -16.49 3.47
N GLY A 104 -22.68 -16.92 2.23
CA GLY A 104 -22.50 -16.09 1.03
C GLY A 104 -21.02 -15.92 0.66
N GLU A 105 -20.67 -14.85 -0.05
CA GLU A 105 -19.32 -14.65 -0.61
C GLU A 105 -18.20 -14.65 0.45
N LYS A 106 -18.51 -14.18 1.66
CA LYS A 106 -17.53 -14.12 2.75
C LYS A 106 -17.09 -15.52 3.18
N GLY A 107 -18.00 -16.50 3.16
CA GLY A 107 -17.69 -17.88 3.55
C GLY A 107 -16.86 -18.63 2.51
N GLY A 108 -16.89 -18.20 1.24
CA GLY A 108 -16.11 -18.86 0.17
C GLY A 108 -14.61 -18.57 0.19
N ARG A 109 -14.14 -17.73 1.11
CA ARG A 109 -12.73 -17.37 1.25
C ARG A 109 -12.08 -18.19 2.34
N LYS A 110 -10.78 -18.49 2.18
CA LYS A 110 -9.98 -19.03 3.27
C LYS A 110 -10.00 -18.06 4.46
N SER A 111 -10.11 -18.63 5.66
CA SER A 111 -9.80 -17.94 6.91
C SER A 111 -8.30 -17.60 6.96
N PHE A 112 -7.93 -16.65 7.82
CA PHE A 112 -6.53 -16.30 8.03
C PHE A 112 -5.68 -17.52 8.46
N GLN A 113 -6.19 -18.36 9.36
CA GLN A 113 -5.49 -19.57 9.79
C GLN A 113 -5.22 -20.53 8.62
N GLU A 114 -6.19 -20.68 7.72
CA GLU A 114 -6.03 -21.51 6.51
C GLU A 114 -5.01 -20.90 5.55
N LEU A 115 -4.98 -19.56 5.39
CA LEU A 115 -3.95 -18.86 4.61
C LEU A 115 -2.55 -18.99 5.22
N ALA A 116 -2.43 -18.85 6.55
CA ALA A 116 -1.15 -18.97 7.25
C ALA A 116 -0.54 -20.38 7.09
N ASN A 117 -1.37 -21.41 7.14
CA ASN A 117 -0.93 -22.80 7.06
C ASN A 117 -0.66 -23.29 5.63
N SER A 118 -1.38 -22.76 4.63
CA SER A 118 -1.31 -23.24 3.23
C SER A 118 -0.74 -22.22 2.24
N GLY A 119 -0.36 -21.04 2.73
CA GLY A 119 0.06 -19.91 1.91
C GLY A 119 -1.06 -19.36 1.03
N TRP A 120 -0.66 -18.46 0.11
CA TRP A 120 -1.55 -17.85 -0.87
C TRP A 120 -2.00 -18.83 -1.98
N GLY A 121 -1.33 -19.98 -2.11
CA GLY A 121 -1.54 -20.97 -3.19
C GLY A 121 -0.70 -20.68 -4.44
N GLY A 122 -0.92 -21.46 -5.51
CA GLY A 122 -0.32 -21.24 -6.84
C GLY A 122 0.91 -22.11 -7.17
N GLU A 123 1.37 -22.95 -6.24
CA GLU A 123 2.49 -23.88 -6.47
C GLU A 123 2.18 -24.92 -7.57
N ASP A 124 0.90 -25.20 -7.81
CA ASP A 124 0.42 -26.07 -8.89
C ASP A 124 0.12 -25.32 -10.20
N GLY A 125 0.43 -24.01 -10.26
CA GLY A 125 0.22 -23.16 -11.44
C GLY A 125 -1.21 -22.69 -11.67
N LYS A 126 -2.15 -22.95 -10.75
CA LYS A 126 -3.55 -22.49 -10.89
C LYS A 126 -3.78 -21.17 -10.15
N TRP A 127 -4.54 -20.29 -10.78
CA TRP A 127 -4.99 -19.03 -10.19
C TRP A 127 -6.12 -19.26 -9.19
N THR A 128 -5.97 -18.74 -7.97
CA THR A 128 -7.00 -18.74 -6.92
C THR A 128 -7.42 -17.32 -6.55
N PRO A 129 -8.66 -17.12 -6.01
CA PRO A 129 -9.08 -15.82 -5.48
C PRO A 129 -8.13 -15.26 -4.42
N GLU A 130 -7.55 -16.13 -3.60
CA GLU A 130 -6.57 -15.78 -2.58
C GLU A 130 -5.28 -15.23 -3.20
N MET A 131 -4.79 -15.78 -4.30
CA MET A 131 -3.61 -15.22 -5.01
C MET A 131 -3.89 -13.82 -5.55
N VAL A 132 -5.07 -13.60 -6.14
CA VAL A 132 -5.46 -12.28 -6.63
C VAL A 132 -5.55 -11.29 -5.47
N MET A 133 -6.16 -11.69 -4.35
CA MET A 133 -6.19 -10.88 -3.14
C MET A 133 -4.77 -10.57 -2.66
N GLY A 134 -3.91 -11.59 -2.55
CA GLY A 134 -2.51 -11.45 -2.14
C GLY A 134 -1.74 -10.46 -2.99
N ILE A 135 -1.91 -10.48 -4.32
CA ILE A 135 -1.29 -9.51 -5.24
C ILE A 135 -1.84 -8.10 -5.02
N LEU A 136 -3.16 -7.96 -4.88
CA LEU A 136 -3.81 -6.67 -4.71
C LEU A 136 -3.48 -5.99 -3.38
N VAL A 137 -3.35 -6.78 -2.30
CA VAL A 137 -3.05 -6.28 -0.96
C VAL A 137 -1.55 -6.32 -0.63
N ASN A 138 -0.72 -6.81 -1.57
CA ASN A 138 0.72 -6.89 -1.36
C ASN A 138 1.28 -5.48 -1.14
N PRO A 139 1.87 -5.18 0.03
CA PRO A 139 2.45 -3.86 0.27
C PRO A 139 3.58 -3.54 -0.72
N PHE A 140 4.24 -4.54 -1.34
CA PHE A 140 5.23 -4.30 -2.39
C PHE A 140 4.66 -3.63 -3.65
N SER A 141 3.35 -3.73 -3.88
CA SER A 141 2.65 -3.00 -4.94
C SER A 141 2.59 -1.49 -4.67
N ALA A 142 2.76 -1.07 -3.40
CA ALA A 142 2.66 0.33 -2.98
C ALA A 142 3.94 0.87 -2.32
N ILE A 143 4.90 0.00 -1.96
CA ILE A 143 6.07 0.31 -1.14
C ILE A 143 7.28 -0.50 -1.64
N GLN A 144 8.45 0.12 -1.75
CA GLN A 144 9.70 -0.59 -2.03
C GLN A 144 10.50 -0.76 -0.72
N ILE A 145 10.73 -2.00 -0.29
CA ILE A 145 11.59 -2.30 0.86
C ILE A 145 12.91 -2.86 0.32
N ALA A 146 14.01 -2.12 0.50
CA ALA A 146 15.32 -2.62 0.12
C ALA A 146 15.69 -3.83 1.01
N PRO A 147 16.04 -5.01 0.45
CA PRO A 147 16.32 -6.22 1.21
C PRO A 147 17.44 -6.07 2.27
N GLY A 148 18.32 -5.08 2.12
CA GLY A 148 19.38 -4.78 3.08
C GLY A 148 18.95 -3.96 4.31
N LEU A 149 17.69 -3.50 4.37
CA LEU A 149 17.18 -2.65 5.45
C LEU A 149 16.26 -3.37 6.45
N ALA A 150 15.98 -4.66 6.24
CA ALA A 150 15.17 -5.47 7.15
C ALA A 150 15.99 -6.68 7.61
N VAL A 151 16.35 -6.70 8.89
CA VAL A 151 16.89 -7.90 9.56
C VAL A 151 15.78 -8.56 10.36
N PRO A 152 15.76 -9.89 10.47
CA PRO A 152 14.85 -10.59 11.38
C PRO A 152 15.04 -10.03 12.80
N HIS A 153 13.94 -9.58 13.40
CA HIS A 153 13.91 -9.14 14.80
C HIS A 153 12.70 -9.76 15.49
N GLU A 154 12.76 -9.85 16.82
CA GLU A 154 11.60 -10.26 17.60
C GLU A 154 10.57 -9.12 17.63
N PRO A 155 9.27 -9.39 17.37
CA PRO A 155 8.23 -8.38 17.48
C PRO A 155 8.11 -7.84 18.91
N ILE A 156 7.97 -6.52 19.04
CA ILE A 156 7.81 -5.85 20.36
C ILE A 156 6.43 -6.15 20.97
N ILE A 157 5.43 -6.44 20.14
CA ILE A 157 4.09 -6.87 20.54
C ILE A 157 3.66 -8.08 19.71
N SER A 158 2.74 -8.89 20.26
CA SER A 158 2.20 -10.03 19.52
C SER A 158 1.29 -9.57 18.37
N GLU A 159 1.19 -10.41 17.33
CA GLU A 159 0.31 -10.18 16.18
C GLU A 159 -1.14 -9.96 16.61
N ASP A 160 -1.67 -10.80 17.51
CA ASP A 160 -3.04 -10.65 18.03
C ASP A 160 -3.29 -9.30 18.72
N THR A 161 -2.27 -8.79 19.43
CA THR A 161 -2.38 -7.50 20.12
C THR A 161 -2.38 -6.35 19.11
N TRP A 162 -1.55 -6.45 18.07
CA TRP A 162 -1.54 -5.49 16.98
C TRP A 162 -2.85 -5.50 16.18
N ILE A 163 -3.40 -6.68 15.87
CA ILE A 163 -4.68 -6.82 15.15
C ILE A 163 -5.81 -6.15 15.94
N ARG A 164 -5.94 -6.44 17.25
CA ARG A 164 -6.97 -5.80 18.09
C ARG A 164 -6.85 -4.28 18.13
N ALA A 165 -5.62 -3.76 18.12
CA ALA A 165 -5.39 -2.31 18.06
C ALA A 165 -5.83 -1.72 16.70
N MET A 166 -5.53 -2.41 15.60
CA MET A 166 -5.95 -2.00 14.25
C MET A 166 -7.46 -2.10 14.04
N GLU A 167 -8.11 -3.14 14.56
CA GLU A 167 -9.58 -3.26 14.55
C GLU A 167 -10.23 -2.07 15.26
N LYS A 168 -9.75 -1.76 16.47
CA LYS A 168 -10.22 -0.60 17.22
C LYS A 168 -10.03 0.72 16.46
N LEU A 169 -8.86 0.90 15.83
CA LEU A 169 -8.59 2.09 14.99
C LEU A 169 -9.55 2.18 13.80
N ILE A 170 -9.86 1.06 13.15
CA ILE A 170 -10.82 1.00 12.04
C ILE A 170 -12.24 1.31 12.53
N GLU A 171 -12.62 0.82 13.71
CA GLU A 171 -13.93 1.09 14.32
C GLU A 171 -14.09 2.56 14.72
N GLU A 172 -13.04 3.18 15.27
CA GLU A 172 -13.05 4.55 15.79
C GLU A 172 -12.86 5.61 14.68
N ASP A 173 -11.88 5.41 13.79
CA ASP A 173 -11.43 6.42 12.81
C ASP A 173 -11.71 6.03 11.35
N GLY A 174 -12.20 4.80 11.12
CA GLY A 174 -12.57 4.30 9.80
C GLY A 174 -11.44 3.59 9.04
N ALA A 175 -11.84 2.68 8.15
CA ALA A 175 -10.91 1.80 7.43
C ALA A 175 -9.91 2.56 6.53
N GLU A 176 -10.35 3.63 5.86
CA GLU A 176 -9.46 4.41 4.99
C GLU A 176 -8.35 5.10 5.80
N HIS A 177 -8.70 5.72 6.93
CA HIS A 177 -7.73 6.40 7.78
C HIS A 177 -6.70 5.40 8.32
N ALA A 178 -7.15 4.28 8.87
CA ALA A 178 -6.28 3.21 9.38
C ALA A 178 -5.31 2.69 8.31
N LEU A 179 -5.78 2.46 7.08
CA LEU A 179 -4.93 2.00 5.97
C LEU A 179 -3.92 3.07 5.53
N ARG A 180 -4.30 4.35 5.50
CA ARG A 180 -3.37 5.45 5.18
C ARG A 180 -2.26 5.58 6.23
N VAL A 181 -2.60 5.48 7.51
CA VAL A 181 -1.64 5.51 8.62
C VAL A 181 -0.69 4.30 8.57
N LEU A 182 -1.22 3.11 8.28
CA LEU A 182 -0.41 1.91 8.11
C LEU A 182 0.57 2.06 6.94
N LEU A 183 0.09 2.54 5.78
CA LEU A 183 0.96 2.78 4.62
C LEU A 183 2.03 3.83 4.91
N HIS A 184 1.72 4.86 5.69
CA HIS A 184 2.69 5.88 6.10
C HIS A 184 3.79 5.28 7.00
N THR A 185 3.39 4.48 7.99
CA THR A 185 4.31 3.73 8.87
C THR A 185 5.22 2.80 8.06
N LEU A 186 4.64 2.02 7.15
CA LEU A 186 5.38 1.07 6.31
C LEU A 186 6.34 1.76 5.32
N LYS A 187 6.14 3.04 5.02
CA LYS A 187 7.08 3.89 4.25
C LYS A 187 8.21 4.46 5.11
N GLY A 188 8.34 4.02 6.37
CA GLY A 188 9.43 4.41 7.25
C GLY A 188 9.17 5.66 8.08
N ASP A 189 7.95 6.23 8.06
CA ASP A 189 7.56 7.33 8.95
C ASP A 189 6.88 6.74 10.20
N TYR A 190 7.70 6.24 11.11
CA TYR A 190 7.28 5.64 12.37
C TYR A 190 7.93 6.33 13.57
N ILE A 191 7.30 6.17 14.73
CA ILE A 191 7.76 6.77 15.98
C ILE A 191 9.13 6.19 16.34
N GLY A 192 10.17 7.05 16.35
CA GLY A 192 11.56 6.68 16.67
C GLY A 192 12.52 6.60 15.48
N ALA A 193 12.09 6.94 14.26
CA ALA A 193 12.98 7.05 13.10
C ALA A 193 14.04 8.16 13.32
N VAL A 194 15.29 7.88 12.95
CA VAL A 194 16.47 8.75 13.19
C VAL A 194 16.47 9.99 12.27
N GLU A 195 15.72 9.96 11.17
CA GLU A 195 15.49 11.06 10.24
C GLU A 195 14.14 10.82 9.54
N GLY A 196 13.33 11.86 9.34
CA GLY A 196 12.01 11.75 8.72
C GLY A 196 12.12 11.11 7.32
N SER A 197 11.77 9.83 7.24
CA SER A 197 11.82 8.92 6.10
C SER A 197 12.83 9.24 4.97
N PRO A 198 13.92 8.45 4.79
CA PRO A 198 14.75 8.54 3.59
C PRO A 198 14.02 8.18 2.27
N TYR A 199 12.76 7.73 2.34
CA TYR A 199 11.95 7.34 1.16
C TYR A 199 10.48 7.83 1.26
N GLY A 200 10.25 8.98 1.90
CA GLY A 200 8.94 9.45 2.34
C GLY A 200 8.06 10.06 1.24
N TYR A 201 6.76 9.76 1.31
CA TYR A 201 5.73 10.48 0.58
C TYR A 201 5.53 11.86 1.24
N GLN A 202 5.71 12.88 0.43
CA GLN A 202 5.52 14.30 0.70
C GLN A 202 4.10 14.61 1.20
N ASN A 203 3.96 15.16 2.41
CA ASN A 203 2.70 15.72 2.88
C ASN A 203 2.55 17.12 2.29
N MET A 204 1.84 17.27 1.18
CA MET A 204 1.77 18.55 0.43
C MET A 204 1.37 19.75 1.29
N ASP A 205 0.52 19.59 2.31
CA ASP A 205 0.14 20.70 3.19
C ASP A 205 1.29 21.09 4.13
N ARG A 206 2.05 20.10 4.61
CA ARG A 206 3.24 20.33 5.44
C ARG A 206 4.41 20.82 4.60
N GLU A 207 4.58 20.32 3.39
CA GLU A 207 5.58 20.85 2.46
C GLU A 207 5.24 22.26 2.01
N ALA A 208 3.96 22.57 1.77
CA ALA A 208 3.54 23.95 1.52
C ALA A 208 3.84 24.82 2.74
N ALA A 209 3.60 24.34 3.96
CA ALA A 209 3.93 25.06 5.19
C ALA A 209 5.44 25.22 5.42
N ASP A 210 6.23 24.17 5.19
CA ASP A 210 7.69 24.19 5.33
C ASP A 210 8.35 24.98 4.21
N ALA A 211 7.85 24.93 2.97
CA ALA A 211 8.27 25.78 1.86
C ALA A 211 7.93 27.24 2.12
N PHE A 212 6.73 27.52 2.65
CA PHE A 212 6.35 28.88 3.04
C PHE A 212 7.20 29.40 4.21
N ALA A 213 7.54 28.54 5.18
CA ALA A 213 8.42 28.88 6.29
C ALA A 213 9.87 29.10 5.81
N ALA A 214 10.38 28.23 4.93
CA ALA A 214 11.69 28.36 4.30
C ALA A 214 11.79 29.64 3.47
N PHE A 215 10.76 29.95 2.67
CA PHE A 215 10.65 31.18 1.90
C PHE A 215 10.68 32.41 2.83
N ARG A 216 9.84 32.42 3.88
CA ARG A 216 9.82 33.50 4.88
C ARG A 216 11.15 33.67 5.61
N TYR A 217 11.85 32.58 5.91
CA TYR A 217 13.16 32.64 6.53
C TYR A 217 14.21 33.18 5.54
N GLY A 218 14.22 32.66 4.32
CA GLY A 218 15.05 33.14 3.23
C GLY A 218 14.88 34.64 2.96
N CYS A 219 13.64 35.16 2.97
CA CYS A 219 13.38 36.60 2.79
C CYS A 219 14.05 37.43 3.89
N ARG A 220 14.00 36.95 5.15
CA ARG A 220 14.63 37.66 6.27
C ARG A 220 16.15 37.66 6.16
N GLU A 221 16.73 36.53 5.79
CA GLU A 221 18.18 36.40 5.64
C GLU A 221 18.71 37.17 4.42
N VAL A 222 18.03 37.11 3.28
CA VAL A 222 18.35 37.95 2.11
C VAL A 222 18.31 39.42 2.48
N ARG A 223 17.25 39.88 3.16
CA ARG A 223 17.14 41.27 3.62
C ARG A 223 18.22 41.65 4.63
N ARG A 224 18.61 40.73 5.52
CA ARG A 224 19.73 40.93 6.46
C ARG A 224 21.06 41.11 5.71
N ARG A 225 21.35 40.23 4.75
CA ARG A 225 22.59 40.28 3.97
C ARG A 225 22.65 41.50 3.06
N LEU A 226 21.58 41.83 2.33
CA LEU A 226 21.50 43.06 1.52
C LEU A 226 21.71 44.34 2.36
N ARG A 227 21.33 44.33 3.63
CA ARG A 227 21.57 45.46 4.55
C ARG A 227 23.04 45.59 4.97
N THR A 228 23.74 44.48 5.03
CA THR A 228 25.13 44.41 5.53
C THR A 228 26.15 44.49 4.39
N GLU A 229 25.74 44.08 3.18
CA GLU A 229 26.60 43.89 2.01
C GLU A 229 26.01 44.60 0.78
N PRO A 230 26.39 45.87 0.54
CA PRO A 230 25.73 46.72 -0.47
C PRO A 230 25.93 46.27 -1.93
N ASN A 231 26.96 45.43 -2.20
CA ASN A 231 27.26 44.93 -3.55
C ASN A 231 26.85 43.46 -3.77
N LEU A 232 26.23 42.82 -2.77
CA LEU A 232 25.99 41.38 -2.78
C LEU A 232 25.17 40.92 -3.99
N LEU A 233 24.14 41.67 -4.38
CA LEU A 233 23.30 41.33 -5.54
C LEU A 233 24.11 41.34 -6.84
N ALA A 234 24.88 42.41 -7.09
CA ALA A 234 25.71 42.53 -8.28
C ALA A 234 26.85 41.51 -8.32
N GLU A 235 27.39 41.12 -7.17
CA GLU A 235 28.37 40.04 -7.04
C GLU A 235 27.75 38.67 -7.27
N SER A 236 26.56 38.42 -6.75
CA SER A 236 25.82 37.16 -6.90
C SER A 236 25.38 36.93 -8.35
N ILE A 237 24.90 37.97 -9.05
CA ILE A 237 24.59 37.91 -10.49
C ILE A 237 25.85 37.54 -11.29
N ARG A 238 26.99 38.16 -10.98
CA ARG A 238 28.27 37.84 -11.64
C ARG A 238 28.71 36.41 -11.34
N ALA A 239 28.61 35.97 -10.09
CA ALA A 239 28.95 34.62 -9.67
C ALA A 239 28.05 33.57 -10.36
N MET A 240 26.75 33.87 -10.49
CA MET A 240 25.80 33.00 -11.19
C MET A 240 26.13 32.86 -12.67
N ARG A 241 26.43 33.96 -13.36
CA ARG A 241 26.82 33.94 -14.79
C ARG A 241 28.17 33.24 -15.04
N ALA A 242 29.05 33.26 -14.04
CA ALA A 242 30.35 32.58 -14.08
C ALA A 242 30.27 31.10 -13.65
N ASP A 243 29.12 30.64 -13.14
CA ASP A 243 28.94 29.29 -12.66
C ASP A 243 28.83 28.30 -13.84
N GLY A 244 29.96 27.66 -14.16
CA GLY A 244 30.03 26.62 -15.19
C GLY A 244 29.42 25.28 -14.78
N THR A 245 28.96 25.13 -13.53
CA THR A 245 28.36 23.89 -12.99
C THR A 245 26.84 23.89 -13.04
N MET A 246 26.23 24.98 -13.50
CA MET A 246 24.79 25.11 -13.66
C MET A 246 24.26 24.17 -14.74
N ASP A 247 23.13 23.53 -14.47
CA ASP A 247 22.46 22.68 -15.43
C ASP A 247 21.99 23.49 -16.66
N ARG A 248 21.82 22.79 -17.79
CA ARG A 248 21.40 23.41 -19.05
C ARG A 248 20.02 24.04 -18.95
N ASP A 249 19.10 23.42 -18.22
CA ASP A 249 17.71 23.88 -18.11
C ASP A 249 17.64 25.11 -17.18
N ASP A 250 18.30 25.06 -16.02
CA ASP A 250 18.44 26.20 -15.10
C ASP A 250 19.06 27.42 -15.80
N ARG A 251 20.04 27.18 -16.67
CA ARG A 251 20.71 28.24 -17.44
C ARG A 251 19.79 28.85 -18.50
N ALA A 252 18.91 28.05 -19.11
CA ALA A 252 17.94 28.54 -20.08
C ALA A 252 16.87 29.41 -19.40
N GLU A 253 16.35 28.97 -18.26
CA GLU A 253 15.38 29.71 -17.45
C GLU A 253 15.95 31.05 -16.96
N MET A 254 17.21 31.06 -16.49
CA MET A 254 17.90 32.29 -16.12
C MET A 254 17.96 33.30 -17.29
N LEU A 255 18.34 32.85 -18.49
CA LEU A 255 18.45 33.73 -19.66
C LEU A 255 17.09 34.27 -20.12
N GLU A 256 16.03 33.48 -19.98
CA GLU A 256 14.66 33.90 -20.26
C GLU A 256 14.23 35.00 -19.29
N ASN A 257 14.43 34.80 -17.99
CA ASN A 257 14.11 35.80 -16.96
C ASN A 257 14.95 37.09 -17.11
N GLU A 258 16.24 36.96 -17.44
CA GLU A 258 17.11 38.12 -17.72
C GLU A 258 16.73 38.89 -18.99
N SER A 259 15.98 38.26 -19.92
CA SER A 259 15.53 38.90 -21.15
C SER A 259 14.38 39.89 -20.93
N ASP A 260 13.65 39.76 -19.81
CA ASP A 260 12.62 40.72 -19.40
C ASP A 260 13.28 41.98 -18.77
N LEU A 261 13.36 43.03 -19.58
CA LEU A 261 13.93 44.32 -19.16
C LEU A 261 13.09 45.03 -18.08
N SER A 262 11.80 44.73 -17.94
CA SER A 262 10.96 45.30 -16.89
C SER A 262 11.29 44.64 -15.55
N LEU A 263 11.33 43.30 -15.53
CA LEU A 263 11.68 42.51 -14.36
C LEU A 263 13.12 42.78 -13.90
N MET A 264 14.07 42.86 -14.83
CA MET A 264 15.47 43.19 -14.51
C MET A 264 15.63 44.60 -13.93
N ARG A 265 14.84 45.59 -14.36
CA ARG A 265 14.87 46.93 -13.76
C ARG A 265 14.40 46.89 -12.32
N GLU A 266 13.33 46.15 -12.06
CA GLU A 266 12.79 45.97 -10.71
C GLU A 266 13.82 45.29 -9.79
N VAL A 267 14.44 44.20 -10.24
CA VAL A 267 15.50 43.51 -9.49
C VAL A 267 16.69 44.40 -9.20
N MET A 268 17.14 45.21 -10.17
CA MET A 268 18.28 46.11 -9.95
C MET A 268 17.98 47.27 -8.98
N THR A 269 16.71 47.51 -8.64
CA THR A 269 16.30 48.49 -7.63
C THR A 269 16.06 47.88 -6.25
N VAL A 270 16.26 46.56 -6.09
CA VAL A 270 16.06 45.87 -4.81
C VAL A 270 17.10 46.31 -3.79
N THR A 271 16.60 46.83 -2.69
CA THR A 271 17.34 47.24 -1.49
C THR A 271 16.59 46.72 -0.26
N PRO A 272 17.19 46.77 0.94
CA PRO A 272 16.48 46.37 2.16
C PRO A 272 15.20 47.16 2.45
N ASP A 273 15.07 48.36 1.87
CA ASP A 273 13.95 49.28 2.06
C ASP A 273 12.88 49.11 0.97
N THR A 274 13.29 48.78 -0.26
CA THR A 274 12.37 48.52 -1.39
C THR A 274 11.94 47.06 -1.50
N TRP A 275 12.45 46.16 -0.63
CA TRP A 275 12.14 44.73 -0.67
C TRP A 275 10.64 44.44 -0.63
N ASP A 276 9.87 45.14 0.19
CA ASP A 276 8.43 44.87 0.35
C ASP A 276 7.58 45.51 -0.78
N GLU A 277 8.21 46.26 -1.71
CA GLU A 277 7.56 47.02 -2.78
C GLU A 277 7.71 46.39 -4.17
N VAL A 278 8.63 45.43 -4.32
CA VAL A 278 8.87 44.73 -5.60
C VAL A 278 7.96 43.51 -5.77
N SER A 279 7.77 43.11 -7.03
CA SER A 279 6.97 41.96 -7.43
C SER A 279 7.50 40.63 -6.92
N GLU A 280 6.62 39.64 -6.84
CA GLU A 280 6.95 38.27 -6.46
C GLU A 280 7.94 37.64 -7.45
N ASP A 281 7.84 37.96 -8.74
CA ASP A 281 8.78 37.50 -9.76
C ASP A 281 10.18 38.11 -9.54
N ALA A 282 10.25 39.38 -9.13
CA ALA A 282 11.51 40.03 -8.77
C ALA A 282 12.13 39.42 -7.51
N HIS A 283 11.32 39.05 -6.51
CA HIS A 283 11.80 38.28 -5.35
C HIS A 283 12.39 36.96 -5.79
N HIS A 284 11.64 36.14 -6.55
CA HIS A 284 12.12 34.84 -7.02
C HIS A 284 13.45 34.95 -7.77
N MET A 285 13.60 35.95 -8.65
CA MET A 285 14.83 36.15 -9.39
C MET A 285 16.00 36.59 -8.49
N VAL A 286 15.77 37.46 -7.49
CA VAL A 286 16.78 37.81 -6.49
C VAL A 286 17.19 36.59 -5.65
N PHE A 287 16.22 35.76 -5.26
CA PHE A 287 16.48 34.49 -4.55
C PHE A 287 17.41 33.58 -5.36
N GLY A 288 17.12 33.37 -6.66
CA GLY A 288 17.93 32.55 -7.55
C GLY A 288 19.37 33.07 -7.74
N TYR A 289 19.55 34.40 -7.73
CA TYR A 289 20.88 35.00 -7.78
C TYR A 289 21.66 34.74 -6.49
N LEU A 290 21.08 35.01 -5.32
CA LEU A 290 21.78 35.01 -4.05
C LEU A 290 21.97 33.61 -3.44
N ILE A 291 20.96 32.75 -3.55
CA ILE A 291 20.95 31.43 -2.92
C ILE A 291 21.31 30.38 -3.97
N LYS A 292 22.37 29.60 -3.68
CA LYS A 292 22.77 28.47 -4.51
C LYS A 292 21.89 27.25 -4.22
N GLN A 293 21.61 26.99 -2.95
CA GLN A 293 20.77 25.87 -2.52
C GLN A 293 20.20 26.14 -1.12
N ILE A 294 18.98 25.66 -0.86
CA ILE A 294 18.47 25.48 0.50
C ILE A 294 18.47 23.98 0.77
N GLY A 295 19.08 23.54 1.87
CA GLY A 295 19.09 22.13 2.25
C GLY A 295 17.69 21.64 2.65
N PRO A 296 17.50 20.31 2.79
CA PRO A 296 16.20 19.75 3.17
C PRO A 296 15.74 20.31 4.53
N PRO A 297 14.43 20.55 4.72
CA PRO A 297 13.90 21.07 5.98
C PRO A 297 14.25 20.17 7.16
N GLY A 298 14.96 20.72 8.14
CA GLY A 298 15.27 20.06 9.39
C GLY A 298 14.03 19.88 10.29
N PRO A 299 14.13 19.02 11.33
CA PRO A 299 13.03 18.68 12.22
C PRO A 299 12.27 19.91 12.78
N PRO A 300 10.94 19.83 12.95
CA PRO A 300 10.17 20.91 13.57
C PRO A 300 10.64 21.12 15.01
N GLY A 301 10.79 22.38 15.42
CA GLY A 301 11.22 22.77 16.77
C GLY A 301 12.69 23.20 16.88
N LEU A 302 13.51 22.99 15.85
CA LEU A 302 14.83 23.60 15.76
C LEU A 302 14.74 25.09 15.37
N PRO A 303 15.78 25.90 15.67
CA PRO A 303 15.88 27.27 15.16
C PRO A 303 15.87 27.32 13.64
N ASP A 304 15.28 28.36 13.05
CA ASP A 304 15.12 28.47 11.59
C ASP A 304 16.44 28.30 10.80
N ALA A 305 17.58 28.75 11.35
CA ALA A 305 18.90 28.59 10.72
C ALA A 305 19.36 27.12 10.62
N GLU A 306 18.99 26.29 11.59
CA GLU A 306 19.29 24.85 11.58
C GLU A 306 18.23 24.07 10.78
N ARG A 307 17.00 24.58 10.71
CA ARG A 307 15.92 23.99 9.92
C ARG A 307 16.08 24.22 8.43
N PHE A 308 16.57 25.39 8.02
CA PHE A 308 16.64 25.77 6.62
C PHE A 308 18.07 26.23 6.29
N PRO A 309 19.04 25.30 6.21
CA PRO A 309 20.41 25.65 5.94
C PRO A 309 20.52 26.25 4.52
N ILE A 310 20.96 27.50 4.44
CA ILE A 310 21.12 28.24 3.18
C ILE A 310 22.58 28.13 2.73
N LEU A 311 22.80 27.57 1.55
CA LEU A 311 24.07 27.67 0.84
C LEU A 311 24.02 28.91 -0.06
N TRP A 312 24.76 29.94 0.32
CA TRP A 312 24.86 31.17 -0.46
C TRP A 312 25.75 31.00 -1.69
N ARG A 313 25.40 31.68 -2.77
CA ARG A 313 26.22 31.69 -3.98
C ARG A 313 27.52 32.48 -3.79
N VAL A 314 27.44 33.58 -3.05
CA VAL A 314 28.60 34.30 -2.53
C VAL A 314 28.68 34.00 -1.04
N PRO A 315 29.75 33.34 -0.54
CA PRO A 315 29.91 33.04 0.88
C PRO A 315 29.80 34.30 1.75
N GLU A 316 29.47 34.13 3.03
CA GLU A 316 29.50 35.25 3.96
C GLU A 316 30.95 35.67 4.25
N PRO A 317 31.22 36.98 4.44
CA PRO A 317 32.56 37.44 4.74
C PRO A 317 33.04 36.86 6.08
N GLY A 318 34.05 35.98 6.04
CA GLY A 318 34.65 35.32 7.20
C GLY A 318 34.47 33.81 7.26
N THR A 319 33.79 33.21 6.28
CA THR A 319 33.66 31.75 6.10
C THR A 319 34.47 31.32 4.88
N ASP A 320 35.78 31.10 5.08
CA ASP A 320 36.66 30.34 4.18
C ASP A 320 36.88 28.93 4.75
#